data_AF-A0A2W0B8M0-F1
#
_entry.id   AF-A0A2W0B8M0-F1
#
_cell.length_a   1.000
_cell.length_b   1.000
_cell.length_c   1.000
_cell.angle_alpha   90.00
_cell.angle_beta   90.00
_cell.angle_gamma   90.00
#
_symmetry.space_group_name_H-M   'P 1'
#
loop_
_entity.id
_entity.type
_entity.pdbx_description
1 polymer ?
#
loop_
_entity_poly.entity_id
_entity_poly.type
_entity_poly.pdbx_seq_one_letter_code
_entity_poly.pdbx_strand_id
1 'polypeptide(L)'
;GEKVEDIKKADGVFVVQTSKGQYRAQAVVLALGRSGTPRKLGVKGEELPKVMYRLIEADHYTNKKILVVGGGDSAVEAAMGLAHQAGNQVTLSYRKEGFSRIKERNMQRIQECMRKGKVKVVFNSAPVEFRNQSVLLEVNGQVQEIPNDYVWIFAGGTPPSDFLTKIGVQLGMRDMTLEASKEAKEASAFKSQMVGV
;
A
#
# COMPACT_ATOMS: atom_id res chain seq x y z
N GLY A 1 -14.86 13.17 2.69
CA GLY A 1 -14.03 13.24 3.92
C GLY A 1 -13.65 14.68 4.22
N GLU A 2 -13.08 14.91 5.39
CA GLU A 2 -12.61 16.22 5.85
C GLU A 2 -11.24 16.01 6.50
N LYS A 3 -10.20 16.63 5.93
CA LYS A 3 -8.82 16.38 6.34
C LYS A 3 -8.44 17.37 7.44
N VAL A 4 -7.86 16.89 8.53
CA VAL A 4 -7.22 17.75 9.54
C VAL A 4 -5.87 18.25 8.99
N GLU A 5 -5.65 19.56 9.08
CA GLU A 5 -4.47 20.24 8.52
C GLU A 5 -3.55 20.80 9.61
N ASP A 6 -4.13 21.15 10.77
CA ASP A 6 -3.38 21.68 11.90
C ASP A 6 -4.12 21.49 13.23
N ILE A 7 -3.37 21.42 14.32
CA ILE A 7 -3.90 21.41 15.68
C ILE A 7 -3.03 22.32 16.53
N LYS A 8 -3.64 23.35 17.13
CA LYS A 8 -2.96 24.26 18.06
C LYS A 8 -3.65 24.25 19.41
N LYS A 9 -2.89 24.32 20.49
CA LYS A 9 -3.44 24.51 21.84
C LYS A 9 -3.32 25.99 22.23
N ALA A 10 -4.44 26.61 22.57
CA ALA A 10 -4.50 27.99 23.06
C ALA A 10 -5.51 28.05 24.21
N ASP A 11 -5.15 28.69 25.32
CA ASP A 11 -6.05 28.95 26.46
C ASP A 11 -6.75 27.69 27.01
N GLY A 12 -6.03 26.56 27.07
CA GLY A 12 -6.57 25.29 27.58
C GLY A 12 -7.48 24.54 26.61
N VAL A 13 -7.72 25.07 25.41
CA VAL A 13 -8.56 24.46 24.37
C VAL A 13 -7.72 24.15 23.13
N PHE A 14 -8.04 23.07 22.44
CA PHE A 14 -7.49 22.76 21.13
C PHE A 14 -8.32 23.41 20.03
N VAL A 15 -7.61 24.01 19.08
CA VAL A 15 -8.14 24.55 17.84
C VAL A 15 -7.68 23.64 16.71
N VAL A 16 -8.63 22.94 16.09
CA VAL A 16 -8.40 21.97 15.02
C VAL A 16 -8.78 22.64 13.69
N GLN A 17 -7.80 22.83 12.82
CA GLN A 17 -8.01 23.31 11.46
C GLN A 17 -8.21 22.13 10.52
N THR A 18 -9.23 22.21 9.67
CA THR A 18 -9.50 21.21 8.63
C THR A 18 -9.60 21.86 7.26
N SER A 19 -9.69 21.01 6.24
CA SER A 19 -9.97 21.40 4.86
C SER A 19 -11.37 22.01 4.65
N LYS A 20 -12.24 22.02 5.67
CA LYS A 20 -13.60 22.56 5.57
C LYS A 20 -13.94 23.61 6.64
N GLY A 21 -13.13 23.76 7.69
CA GLY A 21 -13.42 24.71 8.75
C GLY A 21 -12.50 24.58 9.95
N GLN A 22 -12.96 25.14 11.06
CA GLN A 22 -12.22 25.20 12.31
C GLN A 22 -13.10 24.73 13.46
N TYR A 23 -12.54 23.89 14.34
CA TYR A 23 -13.25 23.27 15.45
C TYR A 23 -12.51 23.52 16.76
N ARG A 24 -13.26 23.63 17.85
CA ARG A 24 -12.72 23.77 19.21
C ARG A 24 -13.03 22.52 20.03
N ALA A 25 -12.05 22.02 20.76
CA ALA A 25 -12.20 20.82 21.59
C ALA A 25 -11.34 20.88 22.85
N GLN A 26 -11.82 20.30 23.97
CA GLN A 26 -11.03 20.20 25.20
C GLN A 26 -9.95 19.12 25.12
N ALA A 27 -10.18 18.08 24.31
CA ALA A 27 -9.26 16.98 24.09
C ALA A 27 -9.23 16.60 22.60
N VAL A 28 -8.08 16.08 22.14
CA VAL A 28 -7.90 15.56 20.77
C VAL A 28 -7.32 14.16 20.84
N VAL A 29 -7.95 13.21 20.16
CA VAL A 29 -7.47 11.82 20.03
C VAL A 29 -6.97 11.60 18.61
N LEU A 30 -5.72 11.20 18.47
CA LEU A 30 -5.10 10.94 17.17
C LEU A 30 -5.19 9.46 16.81
N ALA A 31 -6.16 9.11 15.96
CA ALA A 31 -6.40 7.74 15.48
C ALA A 31 -6.10 7.58 13.97
N LEU A 32 -5.06 8.26 13.49
CA LEU A 32 -4.71 8.41 12.07
C LEU A 32 -3.96 7.22 11.44
N GLY A 33 -3.62 6.20 12.23
CA GLY A 33 -2.92 5.01 11.77
C GLY A 33 -1.49 5.29 11.29
N ARG A 34 -0.87 4.32 10.60
CA ARG A 34 0.52 4.43 10.09
C ARG A 34 0.61 4.79 8.61
N SER A 35 -0.45 4.54 7.84
CA SER A 35 -0.40 4.53 6.38
C SER A 35 -0.22 5.92 5.75
N GLY A 36 -0.42 6.99 6.54
CA GLY A 36 -0.18 8.37 6.14
C GLY A 36 -0.74 8.71 4.76
N THR A 37 0.04 9.42 3.94
CA THR A 37 -0.35 9.75 2.56
C THR A 37 0.25 8.71 1.60
N PRO A 38 -0.57 8.03 0.77
CA PRO A 38 -0.07 7.13 -0.26
C PRO A 38 0.90 7.83 -1.20
N ARG A 39 1.95 7.13 -1.61
CA ARG A 39 2.91 7.64 -2.59
C ARG A 39 2.26 7.65 -3.97
N LYS A 40 2.18 8.83 -4.58
CA LYS A 40 1.84 8.99 -5.99
C LYS A 40 2.98 8.54 -6.89
N LEU A 41 2.67 8.04 -8.07
CA LEU A 41 3.64 7.62 -9.09
C LEU A 41 4.09 8.80 -9.95
N GLY A 42 3.27 9.85 -10.07
CA GLY A 42 3.55 11.01 -10.91
C GLY A 42 3.37 10.72 -12.40
N VAL A 43 2.57 9.71 -12.74
CA VAL A 43 2.34 9.27 -14.13
C VAL A 43 1.07 9.90 -14.67
N LYS A 44 1.03 10.12 -15.99
CA LYS A 44 -0.15 10.71 -16.65
C LYS A 44 -1.38 9.81 -16.46
N GLY A 45 -2.54 10.41 -16.15
CA GLY A 45 -3.80 9.70 -15.93
C GLY A 45 -3.98 9.11 -14.53
N GLU A 46 -3.08 9.39 -13.59
CA GLU A 46 -3.17 8.92 -12.20
C GLU A 46 -4.37 9.52 -11.45
N GLU A 47 -4.92 10.62 -11.94
CA GLU A 47 -6.14 11.27 -11.46
C GLU A 47 -7.45 10.59 -11.94
N LEU A 48 -7.37 9.62 -12.85
CA LEU A 48 -8.57 8.95 -13.37
C LEU A 48 -9.31 8.20 -12.25
N PRO A 49 -10.66 8.17 -12.25
CA PRO A 49 -11.45 7.53 -11.20
C PRO A 49 -11.15 6.04 -10.97
N LYS A 50 -10.62 5.35 -11.99
CA LYS A 50 -10.21 3.94 -11.93
C LYS A 50 -8.92 3.70 -11.15
N VAL A 51 -8.15 4.75 -10.84
CA VAL A 51 -6.87 4.68 -10.13
C VAL A 51 -7.11 4.96 -8.65
N MET A 52 -6.82 3.97 -7.82
CA MET A 52 -7.12 3.99 -6.39
C MET A 52 -5.87 3.66 -5.57
N TYR A 53 -5.80 4.19 -4.36
CA TYR A 53 -4.69 3.96 -3.42
C TYR A 53 -5.09 3.12 -2.21
N ARG A 54 -6.34 2.67 -2.18
CA ARG A 54 -6.91 1.86 -1.11
C ARG A 54 -7.91 0.89 -1.71
N LEU A 55 -7.78 -0.37 -1.33
CA LEU A 55 -8.82 -1.38 -1.57
C LEU A 55 -9.67 -1.44 -0.30
N ILE A 56 -10.98 -1.23 -0.46
CA ILE A 56 -11.95 -1.29 0.66
C ILE A 56 -12.51 -2.71 0.71
N GLU A 57 -13.22 -3.10 -0.36
CA GLU A 57 -13.91 -4.38 -0.49
C GLU A 57 -13.56 -5.00 -1.84
N ALA A 58 -12.96 -6.20 -1.83
CA ALA A 58 -12.47 -6.84 -3.05
C ALA A 58 -13.60 -7.48 -3.87
N ASP A 59 -14.61 -8.02 -3.20
CA ASP A 59 -15.78 -8.70 -3.75
C ASP A 59 -16.69 -7.81 -4.61
N HIS A 60 -16.62 -6.49 -4.45
CA HIS A 60 -17.25 -5.53 -5.36
C HIS A 60 -16.66 -5.56 -6.79
N TYR A 61 -15.51 -6.19 -7.00
CA TYR A 61 -14.84 -6.26 -8.29
C TYR A 61 -14.88 -7.69 -8.82
N THR A 62 -15.71 -7.93 -9.82
CA THR A 62 -15.81 -9.22 -10.54
C THR A 62 -15.77 -9.01 -12.05
N ASN A 63 -15.23 -10.00 -12.77
CA ASN A 63 -15.04 -9.96 -14.22
C ASN A 63 -14.25 -8.73 -14.70
N LYS A 64 -13.24 -8.30 -13.94
CA LYS A 64 -12.42 -7.12 -14.23
C LYS A 64 -10.98 -7.48 -14.58
N LYS A 65 -10.39 -6.66 -15.45
CA LYS A 65 -8.94 -6.60 -15.73
C LYS A 65 -8.31 -5.58 -14.80
N ILE A 66 -7.50 -6.05 -13.85
CA ILE A 66 -7.02 -5.23 -12.75
C ILE A 66 -5.50 -5.19 -12.76
N LEU A 67 -4.96 -3.99 -12.56
CA LEU A 67 -3.55 -3.77 -12.31
C LEU A 67 -3.35 -3.41 -10.83
N VAL A 68 -2.46 -4.12 -10.15
CA VAL A 68 -1.97 -3.76 -8.83
C VAL A 68 -0.51 -3.35 -8.97
N VAL A 69 -0.10 -2.25 -8.36
CA VAL A 69 1.26 -1.70 -8.47
C VAL A 69 1.91 -1.74 -7.08
N GLY A 70 3.02 -2.46 -6.96
CA GLY A 70 3.79 -2.53 -5.71
C GLY A 70 4.34 -3.92 -5.43
N GLY A 71 5.28 -4.01 -4.48
CA GLY A 71 5.93 -5.27 -4.08
C GLY A 71 6.04 -5.50 -2.58
N GLY A 72 5.23 -4.78 -1.79
CA GLY A 72 5.09 -5.00 -0.34
C GLY A 72 3.90 -5.90 -0.01
N ASP A 73 3.74 -6.25 1.27
CA ASP A 73 2.65 -7.12 1.73
C ASP A 73 1.28 -6.61 1.31
N SER A 74 1.01 -5.30 1.42
CA SER A 74 -0.28 -4.72 1.02
C SER A 74 -0.60 -4.92 -0.47
N ALA A 75 0.40 -4.82 -1.34
CA ALA A 75 0.22 -5.02 -2.77
C ALA A 75 -0.09 -6.50 -3.07
N VAL A 76 0.66 -7.40 -2.43
CA VAL A 76 0.50 -8.86 -2.58
C VAL A 76 -0.85 -9.33 -2.05
N GLU A 77 -1.24 -8.88 -0.87
CA GLU A 77 -2.53 -9.21 -0.25
C GLU A 77 -3.70 -8.70 -1.09
N ALA A 78 -3.64 -7.46 -1.58
CA ALA A 78 -4.68 -6.92 -2.46
C ALA A 78 -4.76 -7.68 -3.78
N ALA A 79 -3.63 -7.97 -4.43
CA ALA A 79 -3.60 -8.74 -5.67
C ALA A 79 -4.21 -10.13 -5.50
N MET A 80 -3.85 -10.84 -4.42
CA MET A 80 -4.46 -12.13 -4.11
C MET A 80 -5.95 -11.99 -3.80
N GLY A 81 -6.36 -11.02 -3.00
CA GLY A 81 -7.76 -10.80 -2.65
C GLY A 81 -8.65 -10.55 -3.86
N LEU A 82 -8.18 -9.72 -4.79
CA LEU A 82 -8.87 -9.43 -6.06
C LEU A 82 -8.86 -10.63 -7.01
N ALA A 83 -7.78 -11.42 -7.03
CA ALA A 83 -7.67 -12.61 -7.88
C ALA A 83 -8.52 -13.80 -7.41
N HIS A 84 -9.00 -13.78 -6.16
CA HIS A 84 -9.95 -14.77 -5.66
C HIS A 84 -11.40 -14.47 -6.06
N GLN A 85 -11.67 -13.27 -6.57
CA GLN A 85 -13.01 -12.90 -7.02
C GLN A 85 -13.30 -13.46 -8.42
N ALA A 86 -14.58 -13.73 -8.67
CA ALA A 86 -15.02 -14.40 -9.89
C ALA A 86 -14.62 -13.59 -11.15
N GLY A 87 -13.99 -14.29 -12.11
CA GLY A 87 -13.67 -13.77 -13.44
C GLY A 87 -12.60 -12.68 -13.51
N ASN A 88 -11.95 -12.33 -12.40
CA ASN A 88 -10.92 -11.29 -12.42
C ASN A 88 -9.62 -11.76 -13.05
N GLN A 89 -9.01 -10.88 -13.83
CA GLN A 89 -7.66 -11.03 -14.38
C GLN A 89 -6.76 -10.02 -13.71
N VAL A 90 -5.94 -10.48 -12.75
CA VAL A 90 -5.11 -9.59 -11.94
C VAL A 90 -3.65 -9.65 -12.40
N THR A 91 -3.12 -8.49 -12.76
CA THR A 91 -1.69 -8.28 -13.01
C THR A 91 -1.08 -7.49 -11.85
N LEU A 92 0.00 -7.99 -11.26
CA LEU A 92 0.79 -7.30 -10.25
C LEU A 92 2.09 -6.78 -10.89
N SER A 93 2.18 -5.47 -11.07
CA SER A 93 3.38 -4.79 -11.55
C SER A 93 4.30 -4.45 -10.38
N TYR A 94 5.57 -4.84 -10.51
CA TYR A 94 6.59 -4.49 -9.54
C TYR A 94 7.91 -4.12 -10.22
N ARG A 95 8.44 -2.96 -9.83
CA ARG A 95 9.65 -2.36 -10.44
C ARG A 95 10.96 -3.12 -10.20
N LYS A 96 10.99 -4.05 -9.25
CA LYS A 96 12.20 -4.85 -8.98
C LYS A 96 12.10 -6.22 -9.63
N GLU A 97 13.23 -6.91 -9.70
CA GLU A 97 13.35 -8.28 -10.20
C GLU A 97 12.68 -9.35 -9.31
N GLY A 98 12.45 -9.04 -8.03
CA GLY A 98 11.89 -10.01 -7.08
C GLY A 98 11.43 -9.38 -5.77
N PHE A 99 10.54 -10.10 -5.06
CA PHE A 99 10.04 -9.68 -3.74
C PHE A 99 11.15 -9.82 -2.69
N SER A 100 11.45 -8.72 -1.98
CA SER A 100 12.54 -8.71 -1.00
C SER A 100 12.12 -8.26 0.41
N ARG A 101 10.84 -7.86 0.59
CA ARG A 101 10.35 -7.21 1.81
C ARG A 101 9.03 -7.78 2.34
N ILE A 102 8.45 -8.76 1.65
CA ILE A 102 7.18 -9.36 2.06
C ILE A 102 7.42 -10.46 3.10
N LYS A 103 6.40 -10.74 3.91
CA LYS A 103 6.44 -11.84 4.88
C LYS A 103 6.52 -13.18 4.15
N GLU A 104 7.20 -14.15 4.76
CA GLU A 104 7.37 -15.50 4.22
C GLU A 104 6.04 -16.15 3.84
N ARG A 105 5.02 -16.03 4.70
CA ARG A 105 3.65 -16.49 4.41
C ARG A 105 3.09 -15.88 3.12
N ASN A 106 3.31 -14.59 2.88
CA ASN A 106 2.82 -13.91 1.69
C ASN A 106 3.63 -14.30 0.45
N MET A 107 4.94 -14.56 0.60
CA MET A 107 5.79 -15.13 -0.47
C MET A 107 5.25 -16.47 -0.95
N GLN A 108 5.01 -17.41 -0.04
CA GLN A 108 4.50 -18.74 -0.40
C GLN A 108 3.13 -18.67 -1.07
N ARG A 109 2.24 -17.82 -0.55
CA ARG A 109 0.88 -17.65 -1.10
C ARG A 109 0.87 -17.02 -2.49
N ILE A 110 1.71 -15.99 -2.73
CA ILE A 110 1.76 -15.34 -4.05
C ILE A 110 2.39 -16.26 -5.09
N GLN A 111 3.45 -17.01 -4.73
CA GLN A 111 4.05 -18.01 -5.61
C GLN A 111 3.02 -19.08 -6.03
N GLU A 112 2.21 -19.55 -5.09
CA GLU A 112 1.14 -20.50 -5.39
C GLU A 112 0.07 -19.90 -6.31
N CYS A 113 -0.30 -18.63 -6.10
CA CYS A 113 -1.23 -17.92 -6.98
C CYS A 113 -0.67 -17.73 -8.40
N MET A 114 0.64 -17.48 -8.52
CA MET A 114 1.33 -17.39 -9.80
C MET A 114 1.33 -18.75 -10.52
N ARG A 115 1.68 -19.83 -9.81
CA ARG A 115 1.70 -21.20 -10.35
C ARG A 115 0.33 -21.65 -10.86
N LYS A 116 -0.73 -21.27 -10.14
CA LYS A 116 -2.13 -21.52 -10.53
C LYS A 116 -2.66 -20.57 -11.61
N GLY A 117 -1.86 -19.63 -12.09
CA GLY A 117 -2.28 -18.62 -13.08
C GLY A 117 -3.32 -17.63 -12.56
N LYS A 118 -3.57 -17.56 -11.24
CA LYS A 118 -4.54 -16.62 -10.65
C LYS A 118 -4.04 -15.17 -10.67
N VAL A 119 -2.73 -14.98 -10.46
CA VAL A 119 -2.09 -13.65 -10.47
C VAL A 119 -0.93 -13.68 -11.45
N LYS A 120 -0.95 -12.77 -12.42
CA LYS A 120 0.20 -12.52 -13.30
C LYS A 120 1.11 -11.49 -12.65
N VAL A 121 2.27 -11.90 -12.16
CA VAL A 121 3.27 -10.96 -11.63
C VAL A 121 4.22 -10.57 -12.76
N VAL A 122 4.47 -9.27 -12.91
CA VAL A 122 5.39 -8.71 -13.89
C VAL A 122 6.46 -7.93 -13.14
N PHE A 123 7.65 -8.51 -13.06
CA PHE A 123 8.84 -7.87 -12.48
C PHE A 123 9.46 -6.88 -13.46
N ASN A 124 10.37 -6.03 -12.94
CA ASN A 124 11.02 -4.96 -13.71
C ASN A 124 10.02 -4.15 -14.53
N SER A 125 8.87 -3.84 -13.91
CA SER A 125 7.80 -3.11 -14.58
C SER A 125 7.32 -1.91 -13.79
N ALA A 126 6.88 -0.89 -14.53
CA ALA A 126 6.26 0.30 -13.97
C ALA A 126 5.21 0.86 -14.95
N PRO A 127 4.07 1.37 -14.46
CA PRO A 127 3.15 2.13 -15.30
C PRO A 127 3.81 3.41 -15.82
N VAL A 128 3.53 3.76 -17.06
CA VAL A 128 3.99 5.01 -17.72
C VAL A 128 2.82 5.98 -17.92
N GLU A 129 1.65 5.46 -18.27
CA GLU A 129 0.43 6.24 -18.47
C GLU A 129 -0.80 5.37 -18.17
N PHE A 130 -1.77 5.94 -17.45
CA PHE A 130 -3.09 5.36 -17.26
C PHE A 130 -4.08 5.98 -18.24
N ARG A 131 -4.88 5.15 -18.90
CA ARG A 131 -5.95 5.57 -19.81
C ARG A 131 -7.28 5.00 -19.33
N ASN A 132 -8.38 5.50 -19.88
CA ASN A 132 -9.73 5.10 -19.47
C ASN A 132 -9.93 3.57 -19.49
N GLN A 133 -9.44 2.89 -20.54
CA GLN A 133 -9.66 1.44 -20.74
C GLN A 133 -8.37 0.62 -20.84
N SER A 134 -7.21 1.24 -20.63
CA SER A 134 -5.90 0.60 -20.78
C SER A 134 -4.84 1.24 -19.88
N VAL A 135 -3.69 0.59 -19.78
CA VAL A 135 -2.48 1.12 -19.14
C VAL A 135 -1.29 0.89 -20.07
N LEU A 136 -0.46 1.90 -20.25
CA LEU A 136 0.90 1.73 -20.77
C LEU A 136 1.80 1.27 -19.64
N LEU A 137 2.33 0.05 -19.76
CA LEU A 137 3.22 -0.57 -18.80
C LEU A 137 4.59 -0.75 -19.45
N GLU A 138 5.62 -0.16 -18.87
CA GLU A 138 6.99 -0.49 -19.23
C GLU A 138 7.39 -1.79 -18.54
N VAL A 139 7.99 -2.71 -19.29
CA VAL A 139 8.52 -3.98 -18.80
C VAL A 139 9.89 -4.20 -19.41
N ASN A 140 10.94 -4.28 -18.59
CA ASN A 140 12.33 -4.40 -19.04
C ASN A 140 12.71 -3.34 -20.10
N GLY A 141 12.25 -2.10 -19.92
CA GLY A 141 12.51 -0.98 -20.84
C GLY A 141 11.66 -0.97 -22.13
N GLN A 142 10.75 -1.93 -22.31
CA GLN A 142 9.82 -1.94 -23.44
C GLN A 142 8.42 -1.57 -22.97
N VAL A 143 7.81 -0.58 -23.64
CA VAL A 143 6.44 -0.13 -23.33
C VAL A 143 5.44 -1.00 -24.09
N GLN A 144 4.46 -1.51 -23.36
CA GLN A 144 3.32 -2.25 -23.92
C GLN A 144 2.01 -1.73 -23.36
N GLU A 145 0.96 -1.77 -24.17
CA GLU A 145 -0.39 -1.40 -23.76
C GLU A 145 -1.18 -2.65 -23.35
N ILE A 146 -1.79 -2.61 -22.16
CA ILE A 146 -2.65 -3.68 -21.66
C ILE A 146 -4.06 -3.15 -21.38
N PRO A 147 -5.13 -3.89 -21.76
CA PRO A 147 -6.49 -3.54 -21.38
C PRO A 147 -6.65 -3.59 -19.85
N ASN A 148 -7.35 -2.61 -19.29
CA ASN A 148 -7.44 -2.45 -17.84
C ASN A 148 -8.70 -1.69 -17.45
N ASP A 149 -9.40 -2.19 -16.43
CA ASP A 149 -10.59 -1.57 -15.85
C ASP A 149 -10.24 -0.76 -14.59
N TYR A 150 -9.38 -1.29 -13.73
CA TYR A 150 -9.02 -0.67 -12.44
C TYR A 150 -7.54 -0.80 -12.11
N VAL A 151 -7.02 0.19 -11.40
CA VAL A 151 -5.64 0.24 -10.91
C VAL A 151 -5.62 0.47 -9.41
N TRP A 152 -4.89 -0.36 -8.67
CA TRP A 152 -4.52 -0.08 -7.28
C TRP A 152 -3.04 0.19 -7.12
N ILE A 153 -2.70 1.33 -6.54
CA ILE A 153 -1.32 1.75 -6.28
C ILE A 153 -0.99 1.52 -4.80
N PHE A 154 -0.11 0.56 -4.55
CA PHE A 154 0.47 0.24 -3.24
C PHE A 154 2.00 0.43 -3.29
N ALA A 155 2.44 1.62 -3.72
CA ALA A 155 3.86 1.99 -3.84
C ALA A 155 4.51 2.46 -2.51
N GLY A 156 3.84 2.20 -1.39
CA GLY A 156 4.18 2.76 -0.08
C GLY A 156 3.50 4.10 0.18
N GLY A 157 3.86 4.74 1.28
CA GLY A 157 3.33 6.04 1.67
C GLY A 157 4.32 6.76 2.57
N THR A 158 4.09 8.06 2.74
CA THR A 158 4.81 8.86 3.74
C THR A 158 4.04 8.77 5.04
N PRO A 159 4.64 8.26 6.13
CA PRO A 159 4.02 8.28 7.45
C PRO A 159 3.61 9.71 7.81
N PRO A 160 2.60 9.89 8.67
CA PRO A 160 2.15 11.22 9.09
C PRO A 160 3.10 11.87 10.12
N SER A 161 4.39 11.50 10.12
CA SER A 161 5.41 11.99 11.05
C SER A 161 5.50 13.51 11.01
N ASP A 162 5.52 14.11 9.82
CA ASP A 162 5.65 15.56 9.67
C ASP A 162 4.46 16.30 10.28
N PHE A 163 3.25 15.75 10.10
CA PHE A 163 2.04 16.28 10.73
C PHE A 163 2.13 16.16 12.26
N LEU A 164 2.54 15.00 12.77
CA LEU A 164 2.71 14.76 14.21
C LEU A 164 3.74 15.72 14.82
N THR A 165 4.90 15.88 14.19
CA THR A 165 5.95 16.81 14.64
C THR A 165 5.46 18.26 14.58
N LYS A 166 4.74 18.65 13.51
CA LYS A 166 4.17 20.00 13.38
C LYS A 166 3.24 20.36 14.53
N ILE A 167 2.41 19.41 14.99
CA ILE A 167 1.48 19.63 16.12
C ILE A 167 2.14 19.41 17.50
N GLY A 168 3.47 19.25 17.55
CA GLY A 168 4.24 19.14 18.79
C GLY A 168 4.32 17.73 19.37
N VAL A 169 3.91 16.68 18.63
CA VAL A 169 4.10 15.29 19.07
C VAL A 169 5.55 14.88 18.85
N GLN A 170 6.23 14.49 19.93
CA GLN A 170 7.58 13.99 19.88
C GLN A 170 7.59 12.53 19.42
N LEU A 171 8.40 12.22 18.40
CA LEU A 171 8.61 10.86 17.92
C LEU A 171 9.88 10.30 18.56
N GLY A 172 9.78 9.14 19.19
CA GLY A 172 10.95 8.46 19.78
C GLY A 172 11.93 7.98 18.71
N MET A 173 13.22 7.91 19.07
CA MET A 173 14.28 7.42 18.17
C MET A 173 14.25 5.90 17.93
N ARG A 174 13.48 5.16 18.73
CA ARG A 174 13.40 3.69 18.68
C ARG A 174 12.09 3.24 18.04
N ASP A 175 12.21 2.46 16.98
CA ASP A 175 11.09 1.73 16.41
C ASP A 175 10.97 0.38 17.12
N MET A 176 10.22 0.38 18.23
CA MET A 176 9.91 -0.80 19.03
C MET A 176 9.29 -1.94 18.20
N THR A 177 8.65 -1.63 17.06
CA THR A 177 8.04 -2.66 16.19
C THR A 177 9.07 -3.36 15.32
N LEU A 178 10.12 -2.65 14.90
CA LEU A 178 11.25 -3.25 14.19
C LEU A 178 12.10 -4.11 15.11
N GLU A 179 12.32 -3.68 16.36
CA GLU A 179 13.04 -4.45 17.38
C GLU A 179 12.30 -5.75 17.70
N ALA A 180 11.02 -5.67 18.06
CA ALA A 180 10.19 -6.86 18.30
C ALA A 180 10.14 -7.79 17.08
N SER A 181 10.12 -7.23 15.86
CA SER A 181 10.14 -8.05 14.64
C SER A 181 11.50 -8.69 14.36
N LYS A 182 12.62 -8.11 14.78
CA LYS A 182 13.95 -8.73 14.73
C LYS A 182 14.05 -9.86 15.76
N GLU A 183 13.65 -9.58 17.00
CA GLU A 183 13.62 -10.57 18.07
C GLU A 183 12.77 -11.79 17.69
N ALA A 184 11.58 -11.57 17.10
CA ALA A 184 10.73 -12.66 16.63
C ALA A 184 11.36 -13.49 15.49
N LYS A 185 12.12 -12.85 14.59
CA LYS A 185 12.86 -13.54 13.52
C LYS A 185 14.04 -14.35 14.07
N GLU A 186 14.79 -13.79 15.00
CA GLU A 186 15.90 -14.45 15.69
C GLU A 186 15.40 -15.67 16.49
N ALA A 187 14.28 -15.52 17.21
CA ALA A 187 13.64 -16.63 17.92
C ALA A 187 13.15 -17.75 16.99
N SER A 188 12.59 -17.40 15.82
CA SER A 188 12.20 -18.40 14.80
C SER A 188 13.40 -19.12 14.20
N ALA A 189 14.48 -18.40 13.89
CA ALA A 189 15.71 -18.99 13.35
C ALA A 189 16.36 -19.97 14.34
N PHE A 190 16.40 -19.58 15.62
CA PHE A 190 16.90 -20.44 16.71
C PHE A 190 16.07 -21.71 16.87
N LYS A 191 14.74 -21.60 16.78
CA LYS A 191 13.84 -22.75 16.87
C LYS A 191 13.98 -23.71 15.68
N SER A 192 14.20 -23.21 14.47
CA SER A 192 14.47 -24.04 13.29
C SER A 192 15.80 -24.80 13.36
N GLN A 193 16.84 -24.25 14.02
CA GLN A 193 18.10 -24.95 14.24
C GLN A 193 18.00 -26.09 15.26
N MET A 194 17.15 -25.96 16.29
CA MET A 194 16.96 -27.02 17.29
C MET A 194 16.08 -28.19 16.82
N VAL A 195 15.22 -27.98 15.82
CA VAL A 195 14.31 -29.03 15.29
C VAL A 195 14.97 -29.84 14.14
N GLY A 196 16.15 -29.43 13.69
CA GLY A 196 16.93 -30.09 12.64
C GLY A 196 18.01 -31.07 13.12
N VAL A 197 17.98 -31.50 14.38
CA VAL A 197 18.86 -32.54 14.97
C VAL A 197 18.04 -33.74 15.36
#